data_AF-A0A1W0CG57-F1
#
_entry.id   AF-A0A1W0CG57-F1
#
_cell.length_a   1.000
_cell.length_b   1.000
_cell.length_c   1.000
_cell.angle_alpha   90.00
_cell.angle_beta   90.00
_cell.angle_gamma   90.00
#
_symmetry.space_group_name_H-M   'P 1'
#
loop_
_entity.id
_entity.type
_entity.pdbx_description
1 polymer ?
#
loop_
_entity_poly.entity_id
_entity_poly.type
_entity_poly.pdbx_seq_one_letter_code
_entity_poly.pdbx_strand_id
1 'polypeptide(L)'
;MHKPEYRIYFENGDRAVTTDWPARAQAAWFRITHDWRGAVDGGDAVVEKDGLTIARENVKTGEAKPWPDKHDREIDINDVAASITLLCKYAGIKPADLAQEMTNAGLPTSRSRIETIKATGTRKAGTCPAELVTLIDAAVAILRRQG
;
A
#
# COMPACT_ATOMS: atom_id res chain seq x y z
N MET A 1 -23.31 -0.48 6.88
CA MET A 1 -22.15 -1.40 6.91
C MET A 1 -21.23 -0.88 8.00
N HIS A 2 -20.97 -1.66 9.04
CA HIS A 2 -20.05 -1.26 10.12
C HIS A 2 -18.65 -1.08 9.53
N LYS A 3 -17.96 -0.01 9.90
CA LYS A 3 -16.55 0.18 9.53
C LYS A 3 -15.71 -0.24 10.73
N PRO A 4 -14.73 -1.15 10.56
CA PRO A 4 -13.88 -1.56 11.67
C PRO A 4 -13.05 -0.36 12.14
N GLU A 5 -12.80 -0.25 13.44
CA GLU A 5 -11.80 0.68 13.99
C GLU A 5 -10.54 -0.09 14.38
N TYR A 6 -9.39 0.28 13.81
CA TYR A 6 -8.09 -0.25 14.18
C TYR A 6 -7.34 0.73 15.08
N ARG A 7 -6.69 0.21 16.11
CA ARG A 7 -5.78 0.96 16.99
C ARG A 7 -4.45 0.23 17.07
N ILE A 8 -3.34 0.92 16.78
CA ILE A 8 -1.98 0.37 16.84
C ILE A 8 -1.12 1.26 17.72
N TYR A 9 -0.48 0.67 18.72
CA TYR A 9 0.24 1.39 19.78
C TYR A 9 1.26 0.48 20.48
N PHE A 10 2.21 1.07 21.18
CA PHE A 10 3.06 0.38 22.15
C PHE A 10 2.35 0.27 23.50
N GLU A 11 2.55 -0.82 24.22
CA GLU A 11 1.91 -1.04 25.53
C GLU A 11 2.22 0.06 26.57
N ASN A 12 3.34 0.77 26.43
CA ASN A 12 3.70 1.94 27.23
C ASN A 12 2.78 3.17 26.99
N GLY A 13 1.85 3.09 26.04
CA GLY A 13 0.87 4.13 25.72
C GLY A 13 1.24 5.00 24.52
N ASP A 14 2.42 4.83 23.91
CA ASP A 14 2.81 5.57 22.72
C ASP A 14 2.00 5.11 21.51
N ARG A 15 1.15 6.01 21.00
CA ARG A 15 0.19 5.68 19.93
C ARG A 15 0.80 5.88 18.55
N ALA A 16 0.74 4.86 17.72
CA ALA A 16 1.10 4.95 16.31
C ALA A 16 -0.08 5.43 15.45
N VAL A 17 -1.27 4.82 15.57
CA VAL A 17 -2.43 5.22 14.76
C VAL A 17 -3.78 4.75 15.33
N THR A 18 -4.85 5.48 15.00
CA THR A 18 -6.24 5.02 15.02
C THR A 18 -6.86 5.28 13.65
N THR A 19 -7.51 4.28 13.04
CA THR A 19 -7.98 4.39 11.64
C THR A 19 -9.08 3.39 11.34
N ASP A 20 -10.01 3.74 10.45
CA ASP A 20 -11.03 2.83 9.90
C ASP A 20 -10.58 2.13 8.60
N TRP A 21 -9.38 2.47 8.12
CA TRP A 21 -8.84 2.02 6.84
C TRP A 21 -7.76 0.94 7.00
N PRO A 22 -7.98 -0.29 6.48
CA PRO A 22 -7.03 -1.41 6.64
C PRO A 22 -5.61 -1.13 6.15
N ALA A 23 -5.45 -0.46 5.01
CA ALA A 23 -4.12 -0.17 4.46
C ALA A 23 -3.28 0.71 5.40
N ARG A 24 -3.94 1.68 6.07
CA ARG A 24 -3.28 2.54 7.07
C ARG A 24 -2.95 1.76 8.34
N ALA A 25 -3.83 0.85 8.75
CA ALA A 25 -3.60 -0.01 9.91
C ALA A 25 -2.40 -0.93 9.69
N GLN A 26 -2.34 -1.60 8.53
CA GLN A 26 -1.23 -2.45 8.12
C GLN A 26 0.09 -1.69 8.05
N ALA A 27 0.09 -0.51 7.44
CA ALA A 27 1.29 0.34 7.37
C ALA A 27 1.79 0.76 8.77
N ALA A 28 0.88 1.06 9.71
CA ALA A 28 1.26 1.40 11.08
C ALA A 28 1.81 0.18 11.84
N TRP A 29 1.20 -0.99 11.68
CA TRP A 29 1.70 -2.24 12.24
C TRP A 29 3.10 -2.60 11.74
N PHE A 30 3.33 -2.50 10.43
CA PHE A 30 4.65 -2.69 9.85
C PHE A 30 5.68 -1.75 10.48
N ARG A 31 5.35 -0.45 10.61
CA ARG A 31 6.26 0.55 11.17
C ARG A 31 6.57 0.30 12.64
N ILE A 32 5.54 0.07 13.47
CA ILE A 32 5.72 -0.05 14.92
C ILE A 32 6.52 -1.31 15.27
N THR A 33 6.29 -2.41 14.55
CA THR A 33 7.02 -3.67 14.78
C THR A 33 8.44 -3.64 14.21
N HIS A 34 8.74 -2.70 13.33
CA HIS A 34 10.07 -2.48 12.77
C HIS A 34 10.85 -1.35 13.47
N ASP A 35 10.22 -0.59 14.36
CA ASP A 35 10.82 0.58 14.99
C ASP A 35 11.92 0.18 15.99
N TRP A 36 13.14 0.62 15.72
CA TRP A 36 14.30 0.39 16.58
C TRP A 36 14.11 1.00 17.98
N ARG A 37 13.33 2.08 18.12
CA ARG A 37 13.08 2.71 19.42
C ARG A 37 12.23 1.81 20.31
N GLY A 38 11.20 1.19 19.75
CA GLY A 38 10.37 0.21 20.45
C GLY A 38 11.16 -0.98 20.99
N ALA A 39 12.20 -1.40 20.27
CA ALA A 39 13.10 -2.47 20.70
C ALA A 39 14.06 -2.07 21.85
N VAL A 40 14.42 -0.79 21.95
CA VAL A 40 15.30 -0.28 23.02
C VAL A 40 14.51 -0.07 24.32
N ASP A 41 13.27 0.43 24.22
CA ASP A 41 12.42 0.69 25.39
C ASP A 41 11.60 -0.55 25.84
N GLY A 42 11.75 -1.69 25.14
CA GLY A 42 11.18 -2.98 25.53
C GLY A 42 9.65 -3.04 25.42
N GLY A 43 9.03 -2.22 24.58
CA GLY A 43 7.58 -2.12 24.46
C GLY A 43 7.01 -3.19 23.52
N ASP A 44 5.99 -3.91 23.97
CA ASP A 44 5.19 -4.76 23.09
C ASP A 44 4.30 -3.89 22.19
N ALA A 45 4.33 -4.15 20.89
CA ALA A 45 3.42 -3.57 19.93
C ALA A 45 2.07 -4.29 19.97
N VAL A 46 1.00 -3.54 20.08
CA VAL A 46 -0.37 -4.06 20.18
C VAL A 46 -1.19 -3.52 19.02
N VAL A 47 -2.02 -4.39 18.45
CA VAL A 47 -3.10 -4.00 17.54
C VAL A 47 -4.45 -4.45 18.08
N GLU A 48 -5.40 -3.53 18.09
CA GLU A 48 -6.80 -3.77 18.38
C GLU A 48 -7.66 -3.53 17.13
N LYS A 49 -8.73 -4.31 17.00
CA LYS A 49 -9.80 -4.12 16.01
C LYS A 49 -11.13 -4.12 16.75
N ASP A 50 -11.89 -3.03 16.61
CA ASP A 50 -13.17 -2.81 17.30
C ASP A 50 -13.07 -3.01 18.83
N GLY A 51 -11.95 -2.56 19.42
CA GLY A 51 -11.68 -2.68 20.86
C GLY A 51 -11.21 -4.05 21.33
N LEU A 52 -11.03 -5.02 20.43
CA LEU A 52 -10.48 -6.33 20.74
C LEU A 52 -9.02 -6.42 20.30
N THR A 53 -8.12 -6.79 21.21
CA THR A 53 -6.73 -7.09 20.85
C THR A 53 -6.67 -8.29 19.92
N ILE A 54 -6.14 -8.10 18.71
CA ILE A 54 -5.97 -9.17 17.71
C ILE A 54 -4.53 -9.69 17.68
N ALA A 55 -3.55 -8.89 18.12
CA ALA A 55 -2.18 -9.35 18.33
C ALA A 55 -1.41 -8.45 19.30
N ARG A 56 -0.39 -9.06 19.90
CA ARG A 56 0.65 -8.43 20.70
C ARG A 56 1.98 -9.04 20.26
N GLU A 57 2.93 -8.21 19.86
CA GLU A 57 4.25 -8.65 19.39
C GLU A 57 5.36 -7.93 20.13
N ASN A 58 6.37 -8.69 20.56
CA ASN A 58 7.57 -8.12 21.13
C ASN A 58 8.45 -7.54 20.02
N VAL A 59 8.69 -6.23 20.06
CA VAL A 59 9.43 -5.53 19.01
C VAL A 59 10.91 -5.85 19.10
N LYS A 60 11.43 -6.48 18.05
CA LYS A 60 12.86 -6.76 17.88
C LYS A 60 13.37 -5.90 16.73
N THR A 61 14.52 -5.25 16.93
CA THR A 61 15.09 -4.33 15.95
C THR A 61 15.22 -4.98 14.57
N GLY A 62 14.72 -4.28 13.54
CA GLY A 62 14.98 -4.62 12.14
C GLY A 62 14.09 -5.72 11.56
N GLU A 63 13.11 -6.26 12.30
CA GLU A 63 12.21 -7.30 11.81
C GLU A 63 10.75 -6.84 11.88
N ALA A 64 10.22 -6.32 10.76
CA ALA A 64 8.80 -6.01 10.67
C ALA A 64 7.97 -7.30 10.75
N LYS A 65 6.87 -7.28 11.51
CA LYS A 65 5.96 -8.42 11.61
C LYS A 65 4.86 -8.35 10.54
N PRO A 66 4.43 -9.50 9.99
CA PRO A 66 3.33 -9.54 9.03
C PRO A 66 2.03 -9.06 9.69
N TRP A 67 1.06 -8.64 8.87
CA TRP A 67 -0.26 -8.28 9.39
C TRP A 67 -0.93 -9.46 10.12
N PRO A 68 -1.43 -9.28 11.35
CA PRO A 68 -1.89 -10.42 12.16
C PRO A 68 -3.35 -10.83 11.93
N ASP A 69 -4.20 -9.95 11.39
CA ASP A 69 -5.59 -10.30 11.11
C ASP A 69 -5.68 -11.15 9.84
N LYS A 70 -5.97 -12.45 10.00
CA LYS A 70 -6.13 -13.38 8.88
C LYS A 70 -7.46 -13.22 8.13
N HIS A 71 -8.43 -12.50 8.72
CA HIS A 71 -9.70 -12.19 8.07
C HIS A 71 -9.57 -10.99 7.13
N ASP A 72 -8.57 -10.13 7.36
CA ASP A 72 -8.24 -9.04 6.45
C ASP A 72 -7.07 -9.42 5.56
N ARG A 73 -7.26 -9.37 4.24
CA ARG A 73 -6.17 -9.61 3.30
C ARG A 73 -5.11 -8.53 3.47
N GLU A 74 -3.84 -8.94 3.50
CA GLU A 74 -2.70 -8.04 3.44
C GLU A 74 -2.66 -7.30 2.09
N ILE A 75 -2.37 -6.00 2.15
CA ILE A 75 -2.22 -5.15 0.97
C ILE A 75 -1.04 -5.68 0.16
N ASP A 76 -1.26 -5.90 -1.13
CA ASP A 76 -0.24 -6.41 -2.04
C ASP A 76 -0.04 -5.47 -3.25
N ILE A 77 0.78 -5.90 -4.19
CA ILE A 77 1.08 -5.14 -5.41
C ILE A 77 -0.18 -4.81 -6.24
N ASN A 78 -1.25 -5.57 -6.09
CA ASN A 78 -2.48 -5.43 -6.83
C ASN A 78 -3.26 -4.21 -6.37
N ASP A 79 -3.23 -3.96 -5.05
CA ASP A 79 -3.81 -2.77 -4.44
C ASP A 79 -3.06 -1.51 -4.84
N VAL A 80 -1.74 -1.61 -5.03
CA VAL A 80 -0.92 -0.50 -5.55
C VAL A 80 -1.34 -0.18 -6.99
N ALA A 81 -1.45 -1.18 -7.86
CA ALA A 81 -1.92 -0.99 -9.25
C ALA A 81 -3.33 -0.37 -9.32
N ALA A 82 -4.25 -0.83 -8.47
CA ALA A 82 -5.59 -0.27 -8.35
C ALA A 82 -5.56 1.20 -7.88
N SER A 83 -4.70 1.52 -6.91
CA SER A 83 -4.54 2.89 -6.40
C SER A 83 -3.96 3.83 -7.46
N ILE A 84 -2.94 3.40 -8.21
CA ILE A 84 -2.39 4.16 -9.35
C ILE A 84 -3.47 4.40 -10.41
N THR A 85 -4.27 3.38 -10.71
CA THR A 85 -5.37 3.47 -11.68
C THR A 85 -6.41 4.50 -11.27
N LEU A 86 -6.78 4.49 -9.99
CA LEU A 86 -7.72 5.45 -9.42
C LEU A 86 -7.16 6.87 -9.48
N LEU A 87 -5.88 7.06 -9.14
CA LEU A 87 -5.19 8.34 -9.25
C LEU A 87 -5.22 8.87 -10.69
N CYS A 88 -4.83 8.05 -11.67
CA CYS A 88 -4.83 8.42 -13.08
C CYS A 88 -6.24 8.81 -13.57
N LYS A 89 -7.28 8.09 -13.09
CA LYS A 89 -8.67 8.41 -13.41
C LYS A 89 -9.06 9.80 -12.90
N TYR A 90 -8.74 10.13 -11.65
CA TYR A 90 -9.05 11.44 -11.08
C TYR A 90 -8.25 12.57 -11.73
N ALA A 91 -7.03 12.28 -12.18
CA ALA A 91 -6.19 13.21 -12.93
C ALA A 91 -6.57 13.35 -14.42
N GLY A 92 -7.57 12.60 -14.91
CA GLY A 92 -7.96 12.62 -16.33
C GLY A 92 -6.93 12.02 -17.29
N ILE A 93 -5.98 11.23 -16.78
CA ILE A 93 -4.92 10.60 -17.59
C ILE A 93 -5.48 9.37 -18.31
N LYS A 94 -5.38 9.35 -19.65
CA LYS A 94 -5.90 8.25 -20.45
C LYS A 94 -4.90 7.08 -20.51
N PRO A 95 -5.36 5.83 -20.61
CA PRO A 95 -4.48 4.67 -20.78
C PRO A 95 -3.53 4.77 -21.99
N ALA A 96 -3.97 5.40 -23.08
CA ALA A 96 -3.15 5.59 -24.27
C ALA A 96 -1.95 6.53 -24.00
N ASP A 97 -2.17 7.59 -23.23
CA ASP A 97 -1.11 8.55 -22.89
C ASP A 97 -0.03 7.89 -22.02
N LEU A 98 -0.45 7.07 -21.04
CA LEU A 98 0.47 6.29 -20.21
C LEU A 98 1.29 5.31 -21.04
N ALA A 99 0.63 4.55 -21.92
CA ALA A 99 1.30 3.59 -22.79
C ALA A 99 2.33 4.27 -23.72
N GLN A 100 1.97 5.43 -24.26
CA GLN A 100 2.88 6.23 -25.09
C GLN A 100 4.08 6.73 -24.29
N GLU A 101 3.87 7.24 -23.08
CA GLU A 101 4.95 7.75 -22.24
C GLU A 101 5.91 6.65 -21.76
N MET A 102 5.38 5.49 -21.39
CA MET A 102 6.22 4.33 -21.06
C MET A 102 7.04 3.88 -22.27
N THR A 103 6.45 3.91 -23.47
CA THR A 103 7.15 3.59 -24.72
C THR A 103 8.23 4.63 -25.04
N ASN A 104 7.94 5.92 -24.85
CA ASN A 104 8.91 7.01 -25.02
C ASN A 104 10.09 6.88 -24.05
N ALA A 105 9.84 6.35 -22.85
CA ALA A 105 10.86 6.06 -21.84
C ALA A 105 11.64 4.74 -22.10
N GLY A 106 11.35 4.04 -23.20
CA GLY A 106 12.09 2.84 -23.62
C GLY A 106 11.47 1.50 -23.19
N LEU A 107 10.26 1.50 -22.61
CA LEU A 107 9.50 0.28 -22.30
C LEU A 107 8.30 0.15 -23.25
N PRO A 108 8.40 -0.62 -24.35
CA PRO A 108 7.32 -0.80 -25.31
C PRO A 108 6.04 -1.28 -24.63
N THR A 109 5.02 -0.42 -24.62
CA THR A 109 3.80 -0.65 -23.86
C THR A 109 2.59 -0.31 -24.71
N SER A 110 1.59 -1.20 -24.72
CA SER A 110 0.33 -0.96 -25.41
C SER A 110 -0.74 -0.39 -24.48
N ARG A 111 -1.72 0.32 -25.05
CA ARG A 111 -2.94 0.71 -24.33
C ARG A 111 -3.63 -0.50 -23.67
N SER A 112 -3.71 -1.64 -24.38
CA SER A 112 -4.33 -2.86 -23.86
C SER A 112 -3.59 -3.42 -22.64
N ARG A 113 -2.26 -3.27 -22.58
CA ARG A 113 -1.47 -3.64 -21.40
C ARG A 113 -1.87 -2.80 -20.19
N ILE A 114 -2.00 -1.48 -20.37
CA ILE A 114 -2.48 -0.58 -19.31
C ILE A 114 -3.89 -0.96 -18.87
N GLU A 115 -4.80 -1.20 -19.81
CA GLU A 115 -6.17 -1.62 -19.49
C GLU A 115 -6.22 -2.97 -18.76
N THR A 116 -5.30 -3.91 -19.06
CA THR A 116 -5.18 -5.18 -18.34
C THR A 116 -4.76 -4.95 -16.89
N ILE A 117 -3.78 -4.08 -16.65
CA ILE A 117 -3.35 -3.66 -15.31
C ILE A 117 -4.52 -3.02 -14.54
N LYS A 118 -5.37 -2.24 -15.22
CA LYS A 118 -6.57 -1.62 -14.63
C LYS A 118 -7.70 -2.60 -14.32
N ALA A 119 -7.96 -3.55 -15.24
CA ALA A 119 -9.13 -4.43 -15.22
C ALA A 119 -8.94 -5.65 -14.31
N THR A 120 -7.70 -6.08 -14.11
CA THR A 120 -7.40 -7.17 -13.19
C THR A 120 -6.68 -6.64 -11.97
N GLY A 121 -7.25 -6.85 -10.79
CA GLY A 121 -6.48 -7.15 -9.58
C GLY A 121 -5.73 -8.48 -9.77
N THR A 122 -4.84 -8.50 -10.78
CA THR A 122 -3.46 -9.02 -10.78
C THR A 122 -3.15 -10.38 -10.14
N ARG A 123 -4.01 -11.38 -10.32
CA ARG A 123 -3.52 -12.77 -10.48
C ARG A 123 -3.20 -13.18 -11.92
N LYS A 124 -3.76 -12.51 -12.93
CA LYS A 124 -3.62 -12.94 -14.34
C LYS A 124 -2.68 -12.08 -15.19
N ALA A 125 -2.39 -10.83 -14.81
CA ALA A 125 -1.64 -9.92 -15.68
C ALA A 125 -0.10 -10.07 -15.60
N GLY A 126 0.44 -10.72 -14.56
CA GLY A 126 1.90 -10.84 -14.38
C GLY A 126 2.60 -9.48 -14.28
N THR A 127 2.02 -8.52 -13.54
CA THR A 127 2.59 -7.19 -13.33
C THR A 127 3.57 -7.21 -12.17
N CYS A 128 4.77 -6.67 -12.36
CA CYS A 128 5.82 -6.63 -11.34
C CYS A 128 5.99 -5.21 -10.76
N PRO A 129 6.69 -5.05 -9.61
CA PRO A 129 6.90 -3.74 -9.00
C PRO A 129 7.56 -2.74 -9.95
N ALA A 130 8.53 -3.17 -10.75
CA ALA A 130 9.24 -2.31 -11.69
C ALA A 130 8.31 -1.71 -12.76
N GLU A 131 7.36 -2.50 -13.28
CA GLU A 131 6.38 -2.01 -14.26
C GLU A 131 5.45 -0.96 -13.64
N LEU A 132 5.07 -1.11 -12.36
CA LEU A 132 4.28 -0.10 -11.65
C LEU A 132 5.05 1.18 -11.39
N VAL A 133 6.36 1.10 -11.11
CA VAL A 133 7.22 2.29 -10.98
C VAL A 133 7.27 3.04 -12.32
N THR A 134 7.51 2.34 -13.43
CA THR A 134 7.50 2.97 -14.76
C THR A 134 6.14 3.58 -15.11
N LEU A 135 5.03 2.96 -14.69
CA LEU A 135 3.68 3.52 -14.83
C LEU A 135 3.50 4.81 -14.02
N ILE A 136 4.00 4.86 -12.79
CA ILE A 136 3.98 6.07 -11.94
C ILE A 136 4.81 7.18 -12.60
N ASP A 137 6.02 6.87 -13.07
CA ASP A 137 6.90 7.85 -13.71
C ASP A 137 6.25 8.45 -14.96
N ALA A 138 5.60 7.61 -15.78
CA ALA A 138 4.82 8.07 -16.93
C ALA A 138 3.67 8.99 -16.51
N ALA A 139 2.91 8.65 -15.46
CA ALA A 139 1.85 9.49 -14.94
C ALA A 139 2.37 10.85 -14.43
N VAL A 140 3.50 10.86 -13.72
CA VAL A 140 4.17 12.08 -13.24
C VAL A 140 4.61 12.95 -14.41
N ALA A 141 5.19 12.38 -15.46
CA ALA A 141 5.60 13.12 -16.65
C ALA A 141 4.41 13.81 -17.34
N ILE A 142 3.26 13.13 -17.43
CA ILE A 142 2.02 13.70 -17.98
C ILE A 142 1.53 14.87 -17.11
N LEU A 143 1.43 14.67 -15.79
CA LEU A 143 0.97 15.69 -14.86
C LEU A 143 1.82 16.96 -14.91
N ARG A 144 3.15 16.80 -15.00
CA ARG A 144 4.09 17.93 -15.11
C ARG A 144 3.92 18.77 -16.38
N ARG A 145 3.30 18.22 -17.44
CA ARG A 145 2.99 18.96 -18.67
C ARG A 145 1.61 19.63 -18.63
N GLN A 146 0.76 19.24 -17.67
CA GLN A 146 -0.59 19.80 -17.51
C GLN A 146 -0.64 20.98 -16.54
N GLY A 147 0.31 21.09 -15.62
CA GLY A 147 0.52 22.25 -14.75
C GLY A 147 1.53 23.22 -15.33
#